data_AF-A0A815Z858-F1
#
_entry.id   AF-A0A815Z858-F1
#
_cell.length_a   1.000
_cell.length_b   1.000
_cell.length_c   1.000
_cell.angle_alpha   90.00
_cell.angle_beta   90.00
_cell.angle_gamma   90.00
#
_symmetry.space_group_name_H-M   'P 1'
#
loop_
_entity.id
_entity.type
_entity.pdbx_description
1 polymer ?
#
loop_
_entity_poly.entity_id
_entity_poly.type
_entity_poly.pdbx_seq_one_letter_code
_entity_poly.pdbx_strand_id
1 'polypeptide(L)'
;MLQLTLCILKPDIVRSAHLFNEIIALILKRQFIFVKSKHLQLKCERAGEFYREHQVDLFHYMSCGPISCHIFGRENAIKERRPMRWVQRKYTTENTIRGQHGVTDTRNCSHGSGI
;
A
#
# COMPACT_ATOMS: atom_id res chain seq x y z
N MET A 1 -1.13 22.69 3.61
CA MET A 1 -1.07 22.04 4.95
C MET A 1 -0.33 20.71 4.86
N LEU A 2 0.61 20.46 5.76
CA LEU A 2 1.29 19.16 5.87
C LEU A 2 0.29 18.09 6.31
N GLN A 3 0.25 16.98 5.57
CA GLN A 3 -0.61 15.84 5.87
C GLN A 3 0.23 14.57 5.91
N LEU A 4 -0.15 13.65 6.79
CA LEU A 4 0.46 12.33 6.92
C LEU A 4 -0.54 11.27 6.44
N THR A 5 -0.05 10.19 5.86
CA THR A 5 -0.88 9.06 5.47
C THR A 5 -0.13 7.75 5.65
N LEU A 6 -0.88 6.68 5.93
CA LEU A 6 -0.35 5.32 6.03
C LEU A 6 -0.39 4.66 4.65
N CYS A 7 0.70 3.97 4.33
CA CYS A 7 0.81 3.06 3.20
C CYS A 7 1.28 1.70 3.69
N ILE A 8 0.61 0.66 3.25
CA ILE A 8 0.98 -0.74 3.51
C ILE A 8 1.27 -1.38 2.16
N LEU A 9 2.52 -1.80 1.94
CA LEU A 9 2.91 -2.63 0.81
C LEU A 9 2.64 -4.09 1.17
N LYS A 10 1.87 -4.76 0.31
CA LYS A 10 1.37 -6.13 0.53
C LYS A 10 2.46 -7.18 0.24
N PRO A 11 2.24 -8.45 0.64
CA PRO A 11 3.28 -9.47 0.55
C PRO A 11 3.79 -9.81 -0.85
N ASP A 12 3.02 -9.57 -1.91
CA ASP A 12 3.45 -9.70 -3.30
C ASP A 12 4.51 -8.67 -3.67
N ILE A 13 4.32 -7.43 -3.25
CA ILE A 13 5.28 -6.34 -3.49
C ILE A 13 6.55 -6.53 -2.69
N VAL A 14 6.42 -6.84 -1.40
CA VAL A 14 7.58 -6.97 -0.50
C VAL A 14 8.45 -8.16 -0.88
N ARG A 15 7.89 -9.21 -1.49
CA ARG A 15 8.66 -10.35 -2.01
C ARG A 15 9.45 -10.03 -3.28
N SER A 16 9.09 -9.00 -4.04
CA SER A 16 9.80 -8.58 -5.24
C SER A 16 10.65 -7.35 -4.94
N ALA A 17 11.96 -7.55 -4.77
CA ALA A 17 12.91 -6.46 -4.51
C ALA A 17 12.85 -5.37 -5.59
N HIS A 18 12.65 -5.76 -6.86
CA HIS A 18 12.51 -4.83 -7.97
C HIS A 18 11.27 -3.93 -7.80
N LEU A 19 10.09 -4.53 -7.60
CA LEU A 19 8.83 -3.79 -7.44
C LEU A 19 8.83 -2.92 -6.18
N PHE A 20 9.38 -3.45 -5.09
CA PHE A 20 9.53 -2.70 -3.84
C PHE A 20 10.36 -1.43 -4.07
N ASN A 21 11.54 -1.56 -4.67
CA ASN A 21 12.43 -0.43 -4.93
C ASN A 21 11.81 0.58 -5.90
N GLU A 22 11.11 0.12 -6.93
CA GLU A 22 10.39 0.98 -7.89
C GLU A 22 9.32 1.84 -7.19
N ILE A 23 8.53 1.23 -6.31
CA ILE A 23 7.48 1.93 -5.55
C ILE A 23 8.09 2.96 -4.60
N ILE A 24 9.16 2.60 -3.88
CA ILE A 24 9.85 3.54 -2.99
C ILE A 24 10.43 4.71 -3.79
N ALA A 25 11.07 4.44 -4.93
CA ALA A 25 11.60 5.49 -5.82
C ALA A 25 10.49 6.42 -6.33
N LEU A 26 9.31 5.88 -6.67
CA LEU A 26 8.15 6.67 -7.09
C LEU A 26 7.64 7.58 -5.98
N ILE A 27 7.57 7.08 -4.74
CA ILE A 27 7.16 7.87 -3.56
C ILE A 27 8.13 9.05 -3.35
N LEU A 28 9.44 8.78 -3.41
CA LEU A 28 10.48 9.81 -3.26
C LEU A 28 10.47 10.83 -4.41
N LYS A 29 10.31 10.37 -5.66
CA LYS A 29 10.19 11.24 -6.84
C LYS A 29 9.00 12.20 -6.74
N ARG A 30 7.95 11.80 -6.01
CA ARG A 30 6.77 12.63 -5.73
C ARG A 30 6.91 13.52 -4.49
N GLN A 31 8.12 13.66 -3.96
CA GLN A 31 8.45 14.54 -2.84
C GLN A 31 7.69 14.21 -1.56
N PHE A 32 7.32 12.94 -1.37
CA PHE A 32 6.87 12.46 -0.07
C PHE A 32 8.07 12.16 0.82
N ILE A 33 7.92 12.47 2.10
CA ILE A 33 8.93 12.22 3.13
C ILE A 33 8.49 11.02 3.96
N PHE A 34 9.35 10.03 4.11
CA PHE A 34 9.09 8.93 5.04
C PHE A 34 9.32 9.40 6.48
N VAL A 35 8.26 9.36 7.30
CA VAL A 35 8.30 9.72 8.72
C VAL A 35 8.59 8.50 9.58
N LYS A 36 8.00 7.35 9.22
CA LYS A 36 8.20 6.09 9.94
C LYS A 36 8.00 4.90 9.01
N SER A 37 8.83 3.88 9.17
CA SER A 37 8.73 2.63 8.41
C SER A 37 8.83 1.44 9.35
N LYS A 38 8.12 0.35 9.04
CA LYS A 38 8.20 -0.92 9.77
C LYS A 38 7.96 -2.08 8.82
N HIS A 39 8.92 -3.00 8.75
CA HIS A 39 8.75 -4.32 8.15
C HIS A 39 8.25 -5.29 9.21
N LEU A 40 7.21 -6.05 8.91
CA LEU A 40 6.64 -7.02 9.82
C LEU A 40 5.86 -8.08 9.06
N GLN A 41 5.57 -9.19 9.72
CA GLN A 41 4.60 -10.17 9.25
C GLN A 41 3.39 -10.13 10.19
N LEU A 42 2.20 -9.92 9.64
CA LEU A 42 0.96 -9.90 10.43
C LEU A 42 0.55 -11.33 10.78
N LYS A 43 0.11 -11.54 12.02
CA LYS A 43 -0.67 -12.73 12.38
C LYS A 43 -2.08 -12.60 11.79
N CYS A 44 -2.69 -13.71 11.41
CA CYS A 44 -4.02 -13.74 10.80
C CYS A 44 -5.09 -13.05 11.66
N GLU A 45 -5.05 -13.27 12.97
CA GLU A 45 -5.92 -12.60 13.95
C GLU A 45 -5.80 -11.07 13.86
N ARG A 46 -4.56 -10.55 13.88
CA ARG A 46 -4.30 -9.12 13.80
C ARG A 46 -4.66 -8.52 12.44
N ALA A 47 -4.49 -9.27 11.36
CA ALA A 47 -4.94 -8.87 10.04
C ALA A 47 -6.48 -8.79 9.99
N GLY A 48 -7.19 -9.73 10.60
CA GLY A 48 -8.64 -9.72 10.73
C GLY A 48 -9.17 -8.56 11.58
N GLU A 49 -8.46 -8.19 12.64
CA GLU A 49 -8.78 -6.97 13.39
C GLU A 49 -8.63 -5.70 12.54
N PHE A 50 -7.53 -5.59 11.79
CA PHE A 50 -7.21 -4.41 10.98
C PHE A 50 -8.13 -4.27 9.76
N TYR A 51 -8.50 -5.40 9.14
CA TYR A 51 -9.33 -5.45 7.94
C TYR A 51 -10.76 -5.90 8.24
N ARG A 52 -11.27 -5.73 9.47
CA ARG A 52 -12.57 -6.27 9.92
C ARG A 52 -13.75 -6.00 8.97
N GLU A 53 -13.75 -4.86 8.30
CA GLU A 53 -14.78 -4.45 7.33
C GLU A 53 -14.61 -5.07 5.92
N HIS A 54 -13.56 -5.86 5.69
CA HIS A 54 -13.22 -6.48 4.42
C HIS A 54 -13.40 -8.01 4.47
N GLN A 55 -13.30 -8.66 3.31
CA GLN A 55 -13.47 -10.12 3.16
C GLN A 55 -12.34 -10.90 3.86
N VAL A 56 -12.69 -12.08 4.40
CA VAL A 56 -11.78 -13.00 5.13
C VAL A 56 -10.53 -13.37 4.33
N ASP A 57 -10.67 -13.51 3.01
CA ASP A 57 -9.55 -13.83 2.11
C ASP A 57 -8.42 -12.79 2.15
N LEU A 58 -8.74 -11.52 2.48
CA LEU A 58 -7.74 -10.48 2.65
C LEU A 58 -6.88 -10.72 3.89
N PHE A 59 -7.42 -11.36 4.94
CA PHE A 59 -6.70 -11.55 6.20
C PHE A 59 -5.61 -12.60 6.02
N HIS A 60 -5.98 -13.72 5.40
CA HIS A 60 -5.05 -14.78 5.01
C HIS A 60 -4.00 -14.25 4.06
N TYR A 61 -4.40 -13.44 3.07
CA TYR A 61 -3.45 -12.84 2.14
C TYR A 61 -2.44 -11.92 2.82
N MET A 62 -2.89 -11.02 3.70
CA MET A 62 -2.01 -10.08 4.40
C MET A 62 -1.08 -10.75 5.42
N SER A 63 -1.39 -12.00 5.81
CA SER A 63 -0.61 -12.79 6.78
C SER A 63 0.29 -13.84 6.14
N CYS A 64 0.17 -14.08 4.82
CA CYS A 64 0.92 -15.12 4.11
C CYS A 64 2.38 -14.75 3.80
N GLY A 65 2.85 -13.60 4.28
CA GLY A 65 4.22 -13.14 4.08
C GLY A 65 4.50 -11.79 4.71
N PRO A 66 5.72 -11.26 4.55
CA PRO A 66 6.12 -9.98 5.10
C PRO A 66 5.36 -8.85 4.41
N ILE A 67 5.04 -7.81 5.17
CA ILE A 67 4.50 -6.54 4.70
C ILE A 67 5.45 -5.40 5.07
N SER A 68 5.28 -4.26 4.42
CA SER A 68 5.99 -3.04 4.78
C SER A 68 5.01 -1.90 5.02
N CYS A 69 5.02 -1.36 6.23
CA CYS A 69 4.17 -0.24 6.64
C CYS A 69 4.98 1.05 6.69
N HIS A 70 4.47 2.10 6.07
CA HIS A 70 5.11 3.39 5.97
C HIS A 70 4.13 4.51 6.32
N ILE A 71 4.54 5.42 7.20
CA ILE A 71 3.91 6.72 7.35
C ILE A 71 4.74 7.68 6.52
N PHE A 72 4.11 8.33 5.55
CA PHE A 72 4.76 9.38 4.78
C PHE A 72 3.94 10.66 4.77
N GLY A 73 4.65 11.78 4.61
CA GLY A 73 4.11 13.13 4.69
C GLY A 73 4.49 13.99 3.50
N ARG A 74 3.57 14.87 3.11
CA ARG A 74 3.75 15.94 2.12
C ARG A 74 2.67 16.99 2.34
N GLU A 75 2.90 18.20 1.87
CA GLU A 75 1.80 19.14 1.70
C GLU A 75 0.71 18.53 0.79
N ASN A 76 -0.55 18.58 1.25
CA ASN A 76 -1.71 18.00 0.56
C ASN A 76 -1.56 16.49 0.24
N ALA A 77 -0.80 15.74 1.04
CA ALA A 77 -0.53 14.31 0.84
C ALA A 77 -1.77 13.46 0.54
N ILE A 78 -2.91 13.75 1.18
CA ILE A 78 -4.15 12.99 1.00
C ILE A 78 -4.73 13.19 -0.41
N LYS A 79 -4.65 14.41 -0.96
CA LYS A 79 -5.13 14.73 -2.33
C LYS A 79 -4.14 14.23 -3.38
N GLU A 80 -2.85 14.32 -3.07
CA GLU A 80 -1.72 14.00 -3.94
C GLU A 80 -1.39 12.49 -3.97
N ARG A 81 -1.92 11.69 -3.05
CA ARG A 81 -1.79 10.22 -3.11
C ARG A 81 -2.63 9.58 -4.23
N ARG A 82 -3.41 10.35 -4.98
CA ARG A 82 -4.31 9.83 -6.04
C ARG A 82 -3.62 9.00 -7.14
N PRO A 83 -2.38 9.27 -7.58
CA PRO A 83 -1.64 8.38 -8.48
C PRO A 83 -1.18 7.08 -7.80
N MET A 84 -1.15 7.06 -6.47
CA MET A 84 -0.97 5.86 -5.67
C MET A 84 -2.31 5.22 -5.29
N ARG A 85 -3.47 5.64 -5.85
CA ARG A 85 -4.80 5.20 -5.36
C ARG A 85 -4.90 3.67 -5.29
N TRP A 86 -4.82 3.23 -4.06
CA TRP A 86 -4.72 1.86 -3.59
C TRP A 86 -6.05 1.07 -3.73
N VAL A 87 -7.14 1.67 -4.28
CA VAL A 87 -8.52 1.16 -4.15
C VAL A 87 -9.38 1.28 -5.44
N GLN A 88 -8.84 1.39 -6.67
CA GLN A 88 -9.69 1.31 -7.87
C GLN A 88 -9.27 0.28 -8.91
N ARG A 89 -10.27 -0.30 -9.58
CA ARG A 89 -10.21 -1.40 -10.55
C ARG A 89 -9.04 -1.24 -11.52
N LYS A 90 -8.41 -2.38 -11.82
CA LYS A 90 -7.26 -2.54 -12.74
C LYS A 90 -7.48 -1.86 -14.11
N TYR A 91 -8.73 -1.76 -14.56
CA TYR A 91 -9.11 -1.28 -15.89
C TYR A 91 -9.16 0.24 -16.07
N THR A 92 -8.95 1.07 -15.04
CA THR A 92 -9.10 2.55 -15.17
C THR A 92 -7.85 3.36 -14.82
N THR A 93 -6.68 2.73 -14.64
CA THR A 93 -5.54 3.39 -13.95
C THR A 93 -4.13 2.97 -14.42
N GLU A 94 -3.87 2.94 -15.72
CA GLU A 94 -2.56 2.53 -16.31
C GLU A 94 -1.32 3.23 -15.72
N ASN A 95 -1.47 4.45 -15.20
CA ASN A 95 -0.37 5.25 -14.61
C ASN A 95 -0.26 5.15 -13.07
N THR A 96 -0.82 4.12 -12.45
CA THR A 96 -0.79 3.91 -10.98
C THR A 96 -0.10 2.59 -10.62
N ILE A 97 0.43 2.47 -9.40
CA ILE A 97 1.07 1.23 -8.90
C ILE A 97 0.14 0.02 -9.07
N ARG A 98 -1.16 0.19 -8.77
CA ARG A 98 -2.15 -0.89 -8.93
C ARG A 98 -2.45 -1.21 -10.40
N GLY A 99 -2.51 -0.22 -11.27
CA GLY A 99 -2.71 -0.46 -12.71
C GLY A 99 -1.51 -1.15 -13.35
N GLN A 100 -0.29 -0.81 -12.91
CA GLN A 100 0.96 -1.36 -13.44
C GLN A 100 1.27 -2.76 -12.88
N HIS A 101 0.96 -3.02 -11.61
CA HIS A 101 1.41 -4.26 -10.94
C HIS A 101 0.30 -5.06 -10.25
N GLY A 102 -0.93 -4.55 -10.15
CA GLY A 102 -2.02 -5.25 -9.48
C GLY A 102 -2.44 -6.48 -10.27
N VAL A 103 -2.63 -7.63 -9.61
CA VAL A 103 -3.06 -8.87 -10.26
C VAL A 103 -4.57 -9.06 -10.14
N THR A 104 -5.12 -8.93 -8.92
CA THR A 104 -6.55 -9.08 -8.60
C THR A 104 -7.01 -7.98 -7.62
N ASP A 105 -8.29 -7.97 -7.24
CA ASP A 105 -8.78 -7.02 -6.22
C ASP A 105 -8.12 -7.25 -4.84
N THR A 106 -7.81 -8.50 -4.50
CA THR A 106 -7.07 -8.87 -3.27
C THR A 106 -5.56 -8.61 -3.43
N ARG A 107 -4.98 -8.95 -4.59
CA ARG A 107 -3.56 -8.76 -4.94
C ARG A 107 -3.36 -7.46 -5.71
N ASN A 108 -3.67 -6.35 -5.06
CA ASN A 108 -3.64 -5.01 -5.67
C ASN A 108 -2.44 -4.18 -5.19
N CYS A 109 -1.34 -4.86 -4.85
CA CYS A 109 -0.05 -4.33 -4.40
C CYS A 109 -0.03 -3.74 -2.99
N SER A 110 -1.11 -3.09 -2.54
CA SER A 110 -0.96 -2.08 -1.49
C SER A 110 -2.29 -1.54 -0.96
N HIS A 111 -2.24 -0.97 0.26
CA HIS A 111 -3.39 -0.36 0.94
C HIS A 111 -2.98 1.03 1.48
N GLY A 112 -3.92 1.97 1.50
CA GLY A 112 -3.70 3.28 2.10
C GLY A 112 -4.91 3.78 2.87
N SER A 113 -4.68 4.71 3.80
CA SER A 113 -5.72 5.23 4.70
C SER A 113 -6.99 5.68 3.97
N GLY A 114 -8.13 5.37 4.58
CA GLY A 114 -9.48 5.67 4.09
C GLY A 114 -10.01 7.04 4.49
N ILE A 115 -9.18 8.01 4.89
CA ILE A 115 -9.52 9.44 5.02
C ILE A 115 -8.27 10.22 4.64
#